data_AF-A0A1X0NSI6-F1
#
_entry.id   AF-A0A1X0NSI6-F1
#
_cell.length_a   1.000
_cell.length_b   1.000
_cell.length_c   1.000
_cell.angle_alpha   90.00
_cell.angle_beta   90.00
_cell.angle_gamma   90.00
#
_symmetry.space_group_name_H-M   'P 1'
#
loop_
_entity.id
_entity.type
_entity.pdbx_description
1 polymer ?
#
loop_
_entity_poly.entity_id
_entity_poly.type
_entity_poly.pdbx_seq_one_letter_code
_entity_poly.pdbx_strand_id
1 'polypeptide(L)'
;MLVGKAACPLDSTTTPGQQQNVRHENSMIVDGHKKESSNMRLREKYETVKSMRSNEVQEALLRECELSSIIMELKKRITELEASREHEREIHKRESFYVIKENECLKQQVHMSEKMLEEARTKYDKEMKVMQARFSVMEDRLLKEKQRAKEREAEYERVTQDLCHSLFLAQKELELYAEQNKELAAVKQSLEDTKINLSIAKNECSLWQDVLRRREMFLLLERETFVGLQCDWSPMFNRRCFHHIEEKQRQLVKSGAEQLVDRMNFELSMYDEIKSLLLSNAKVSMENRSLSAKHCAKSQELSRLSEQYEAVSLMFSQYMRDVEKTQSDRIESKTWLKALDDATIGYVLHQRDCEVADKLRKWKDGLLEAHKLLRALLKRYEPFQKGDEVFVSRVIECLSSAPHVKEPVNVWLP
;
A
#
# COMPACT_ATOMS: atom_id res chain seq x y z
N MET A 1 29.15 0.17 -50.95
CA MET A 1 29.08 1.09 -52.11
C MET A 1 30.50 1.42 -52.52
N LEU A 2 30.82 1.18 -53.80
CA LEU A 2 32.08 1.51 -54.46
C LEU A 2 32.33 3.02 -54.43
N VAL A 3 33.56 3.46 -54.14
CA VAL A 3 34.33 4.38 -54.99
C VAL A 3 35.82 4.11 -54.75
N GLY A 4 36.47 3.52 -55.75
CA GLY A 4 37.93 3.53 -55.85
C GLY A 4 38.41 4.81 -56.55
N LYS A 5 39.66 5.18 -56.30
CA LYS A 5 40.51 5.96 -57.21
C LYS A 5 41.95 5.90 -56.71
N ALA A 6 42.73 4.97 -57.27
CA ALA A 6 44.16 5.14 -57.41
C ALA A 6 44.41 5.80 -58.77
N ALA A 7 45.26 6.81 -58.79
CA ALA A 7 45.83 7.36 -60.01
C ALA A 7 47.28 7.73 -59.73
N CYS A 8 48.20 6.90 -60.23
CA CYS A 8 49.53 7.34 -60.62
C CYS A 8 49.51 7.54 -62.14
N PRO A 9 50.20 8.56 -62.68
CA PRO A 9 50.69 8.52 -64.05
C PRO A 9 52.20 8.26 -64.07
N LEU A 10 52.58 7.28 -64.91
CA LEU A 10 53.88 7.16 -65.54
C LEU A 10 53.87 7.96 -66.85
N ASP A 11 55.06 8.44 -67.25
CA ASP A 11 55.62 8.52 -68.62
C ASP A 11 56.46 9.80 -68.76
N SER A 12 57.79 9.66 -68.89
CA SER A 12 58.56 9.58 -70.15
C SER A 12 58.76 11.00 -70.72
N THR A 13 59.92 11.51 -71.11
CA THR A 13 60.90 11.07 -72.12
C THR A 13 62.02 12.16 -72.16
N THR A 14 63.32 11.86 -72.30
CA THR A 14 64.12 11.88 -73.58
C THR A 14 64.25 13.33 -74.09
N THR A 15 65.38 14.00 -74.39
CA THR A 15 66.71 13.61 -74.92
C THR A 15 67.56 14.91 -75.10
N PRO A 16 68.77 14.90 -75.74
CA PRO A 16 69.87 15.83 -75.44
C PRO A 16 70.14 16.77 -76.63
N GLY A 17 71.27 17.47 -76.62
CA GLY A 17 71.96 17.81 -77.85
C GLY A 17 72.57 19.21 -77.89
N GLN A 18 73.86 19.24 -78.19
CA GLN A 18 74.53 20.06 -79.22
C GLN A 18 76.01 20.17 -78.80
N GLN A 19 76.91 19.37 -79.36
CA GLN A 19 77.66 19.66 -80.60
C GLN A 19 78.21 21.08 -80.66
N GLN A 20 79.53 21.21 -80.57
CA GLN A 20 80.26 22.08 -81.50
C GLN A 20 81.65 21.50 -81.81
N ASN A 21 81.80 21.28 -83.11
CA ASN A 21 82.99 20.87 -83.84
C ASN A 21 83.65 22.14 -84.42
N VAL A 22 84.69 21.96 -85.25
CA VAL A 22 85.44 22.93 -86.10
C VAL A 22 86.80 23.32 -85.48
N ARG A 23 87.98 22.87 -85.95
CA ARG A 23 88.66 22.71 -87.27
C ARG A 23 89.69 23.82 -87.55
N HIS A 24 90.89 23.36 -87.89
CA HIS A 24 91.89 23.90 -88.85
C HIS A 24 92.59 25.23 -88.47
N GLU A 25 93.87 25.48 -88.78
CA GLU A 25 94.60 25.21 -90.04
C GLU A 25 96.14 25.42 -89.88
N ASN A 26 96.93 24.59 -90.60
CA ASN A 26 98.21 24.77 -91.35
C ASN A 26 99.20 25.93 -91.00
N SER A 27 100.53 25.86 -91.19
CA SER A 27 101.34 25.32 -92.29
C SER A 27 102.86 25.37 -91.92
N MET A 28 103.70 24.37 -92.28
CA MET A 28 104.75 24.38 -93.36
C MET A 28 106.11 25.06 -92.95
N ILE A 29 107.37 24.65 -93.28
CA ILE A 29 108.10 23.59 -94.05
C ILE A 29 109.53 23.50 -93.38
N VAL A 30 110.29 22.39 -93.44
CA VAL A 30 111.49 22.11 -94.30
C VAL A 30 112.19 20.89 -93.65
N ASP A 31 112.86 19.93 -94.30
CA ASP A 31 112.89 19.34 -95.65
C ASP A 31 113.76 18.05 -95.53
N GLY A 32 113.61 17.10 -96.45
CA GLY A 32 114.51 15.94 -96.60
C GLY A 32 114.02 14.57 -96.09
N HIS A 33 114.10 13.54 -96.97
CA HIS A 33 113.84 12.09 -96.76
C HIS A 33 112.40 11.56 -96.98
N LYS A 34 111.97 11.59 -98.25
CA LYS A 34 110.63 11.23 -98.77
C LYS A 34 110.28 9.73 -98.92
N LYS A 35 110.95 8.76 -98.27
CA LYS A 35 110.53 7.33 -98.35
C LYS A 35 110.38 6.59 -97.01
N GLU A 36 111.11 6.94 -95.96
CA GLU A 36 110.93 6.34 -94.62
C GLU A 36 109.85 7.06 -93.79
N SER A 37 109.65 8.36 -94.02
CA SER A 37 108.61 9.17 -93.37
C SER A 37 107.18 8.66 -93.65
N SER A 38 106.91 8.18 -94.87
CA SER A 38 105.58 7.66 -95.22
C SER A 38 105.24 6.35 -94.50
N ASN A 39 106.25 5.52 -94.20
CA ASN A 39 106.07 4.21 -93.57
C ASN A 39 105.94 4.34 -92.04
N MET A 40 106.71 5.26 -91.43
CA MET A 40 106.54 5.70 -90.04
C MET A 40 105.14 6.29 -89.79
N ARG A 41 104.69 7.20 -90.66
CA ARG A 41 103.38 7.88 -90.53
C ARG A 41 102.19 6.92 -90.72
N LEU A 42 102.35 5.86 -91.54
CA LEU A 42 101.36 4.80 -91.67
C LEU A 42 101.32 3.90 -90.42
N ARG A 43 102.49 3.60 -89.85
CA ARG A 43 102.63 2.79 -88.63
C ARG A 43 102.07 3.53 -87.41
N GLU A 44 102.32 4.83 -87.29
CA GLU A 44 101.69 5.69 -86.27
C GLU A 44 100.16 5.74 -86.43
N LYS A 45 99.65 5.92 -87.64
CA LYS A 45 98.20 5.86 -87.91
C LYS A 45 97.61 4.50 -87.56
N TYR A 46 98.31 3.40 -87.87
CA TYR A 46 97.88 2.06 -87.52
C TYR A 46 97.85 1.83 -86.01
N GLU A 47 98.87 2.27 -85.27
CA GLU A 47 98.88 2.19 -83.80
C GLU A 47 97.82 3.10 -83.17
N THR A 48 97.54 4.27 -83.78
CA THR A 48 96.44 5.15 -83.34
C THR A 48 95.09 4.47 -83.55
N VAL A 49 94.86 3.84 -84.71
CA VAL A 49 93.63 3.08 -84.98
C VAL A 49 93.50 1.87 -84.06
N LYS A 50 94.60 1.17 -83.78
CA LYS A 50 94.63 0.04 -82.84
C LYS A 50 94.33 0.48 -81.40
N SER A 51 94.88 1.61 -80.98
CA SER A 51 94.57 2.26 -79.69
C SER A 51 93.10 2.69 -79.60
N MET A 52 92.56 3.36 -80.64
CA MET A 52 91.16 3.74 -80.69
C MET A 52 90.25 2.52 -80.62
N ARG A 53 90.56 1.46 -81.37
CA ARG A 53 89.79 0.21 -81.35
C ARG A 53 89.87 -0.50 -79.99
N SER A 54 91.03 -0.46 -79.33
CA SER A 54 91.18 -0.98 -77.96
C SER A 54 90.38 -0.15 -76.95
N ASN A 55 90.38 1.17 -77.07
CA ASN A 55 89.62 2.07 -76.20
C ASN A 55 88.11 1.91 -76.41
N GLU A 56 87.65 1.81 -77.67
CA GLU A 56 86.24 1.52 -78.00
C GLU A 56 85.79 0.18 -77.42
N VAL A 57 86.63 -0.86 -77.52
CA VAL A 57 86.35 -2.18 -76.91
C VAL A 57 86.32 -2.08 -75.39
N GLN A 58 87.24 -1.35 -74.76
CA GLN A 58 87.27 -1.15 -73.32
C GLN A 58 86.05 -0.36 -72.83
N GLU A 59 85.65 0.69 -73.53
CA GLU A 59 84.49 1.52 -73.21
C GLU A 59 83.18 0.77 -73.48
N ALA A 60 83.12 -0.11 -74.49
CA ALA A 60 82.00 -1.02 -74.70
C ALA A 60 81.89 -2.05 -73.57
N LEU A 61 83.01 -2.60 -73.10
CA LEU A 61 83.05 -3.53 -71.98
C LEU A 61 82.62 -2.86 -70.66
N LEU A 62 83.06 -1.64 -70.39
CA LEU A 62 82.63 -0.88 -69.21
C LEU A 62 81.13 -0.60 -69.25
N ARG A 63 80.60 -0.19 -70.42
CA ARG A 63 79.15 -0.01 -70.63
C ARG A 63 78.36 -1.31 -70.44
N GLU A 64 78.86 -2.44 -70.93
CA GLU A 64 78.27 -3.78 -70.70
C GLU A 64 78.26 -4.16 -69.21
N CYS A 65 79.35 -3.87 -68.48
CA CYS A 65 79.44 -4.11 -67.04
C CYS A 65 78.44 -3.23 -66.25
N GLU A 66 78.32 -1.95 -66.60
CA GLU A 66 77.34 -1.02 -66.00
C GLU A 66 75.90 -1.47 -66.28
N LEU A 67 75.59 -1.83 -67.53
CA LEU A 67 74.27 -2.36 -67.90
C LEU A 67 73.96 -3.67 -67.16
N SER A 68 74.94 -4.56 -67.01
CA SER A 68 74.77 -5.79 -66.25
C SER A 68 74.49 -5.53 -64.77
N SER A 69 75.17 -4.55 -64.17
CA SER A 69 74.91 -4.10 -62.79
C SER A 69 73.48 -3.57 -62.64
N ILE A 70 73.05 -2.70 -63.56
CA ILE A 70 71.67 -2.16 -63.58
C ILE A 70 70.64 -3.29 -63.74
N ILE A 71 70.89 -4.26 -64.62
CA ILE A 71 70.00 -5.42 -64.81
C ILE A 71 69.89 -6.25 -63.54
N MET A 72 71.00 -6.48 -62.82
CA MET A 72 70.96 -7.19 -61.54
C MET A 72 70.18 -6.41 -60.48
N GLU A 73 70.40 -5.10 -60.36
CA GLU A 73 69.69 -4.21 -59.44
C GLU A 73 68.17 -4.20 -59.73
N LEU A 74 67.79 -4.13 -61.01
CA LEU A 74 66.38 -4.18 -61.43
C LEU A 74 65.74 -5.53 -61.14
N LYS A 75 66.44 -6.65 -61.41
CA LYS A 75 65.96 -7.99 -61.05
C LYS A 75 65.75 -8.12 -59.54
N LYS A 76 66.68 -7.61 -58.74
CA LYS A 76 66.56 -7.57 -57.28
C LYS A 76 65.33 -6.77 -56.83
N ARG A 77 65.12 -5.57 -57.38
CA ARG A 77 63.94 -4.74 -57.07
C ARG A 77 62.63 -5.42 -57.47
N ILE A 78 62.59 -6.14 -58.60
CA ILE A 78 61.41 -6.92 -59.00
C ILE A 78 61.11 -7.99 -57.95
N THR A 79 62.12 -8.76 -57.52
CA THR A 79 61.92 -9.80 -56.50
C THR A 79 61.49 -9.22 -55.14
N GLU A 80 62.03 -8.06 -54.74
CA GLU A 80 61.62 -7.36 -53.51
C GLU A 80 60.18 -6.84 -53.60
N LEU A 81 59.76 -6.30 -54.76
CA LEU A 81 58.39 -5.87 -54.99
C LEU A 81 57.40 -7.04 -55.00
N GLU A 82 57.78 -8.19 -55.57
CA GLU A 82 56.97 -9.41 -55.54
C GLU A 82 56.79 -9.93 -54.11
N ALA A 83 57.87 -9.98 -53.33
CA ALA A 83 57.84 -10.37 -51.92
C ALA A 83 56.98 -9.39 -51.08
N SER A 84 57.13 -8.09 -51.30
CA SER A 84 56.32 -7.06 -50.63
C SER A 84 54.83 -7.21 -50.94
N ARG A 85 54.48 -7.41 -52.23
CA ARG A 85 53.09 -7.65 -52.65
C ARG A 85 52.50 -8.95 -52.10
N GLU A 86 53.31 -9.99 -51.92
CA GLU A 86 52.83 -11.22 -51.28
C GLU A 86 52.59 -11.01 -49.78
N HIS A 87 53.46 -10.25 -49.12
CA HIS A 87 53.29 -9.89 -47.71
C HIS A 87 52.02 -9.04 -47.48
N GLU A 88 51.77 -8.02 -48.31
CA GLU A 88 50.53 -7.22 -48.26
C GLU A 88 49.28 -8.08 -48.50
N ARG A 89 49.34 -9.03 -49.44
CA ARG A 89 48.24 -9.99 -49.68
C ARG A 89 47.98 -10.86 -48.46
N GLU A 90 49.02 -11.28 -47.75
CA GLU A 90 48.88 -12.07 -46.53
C GLU A 90 48.29 -11.25 -45.37
N ILE A 91 48.74 -10.01 -45.19
CA ILE A 91 48.18 -9.07 -44.21
C ILE A 91 46.69 -8.88 -44.48
N HIS A 92 46.31 -8.53 -45.71
CA HIS A 92 44.90 -8.33 -46.06
C HIS A 92 44.03 -9.57 -45.88
N LYS A 93 44.55 -10.78 -46.15
CA LYS A 93 43.83 -12.03 -45.86
C LYS A 93 43.59 -12.21 -44.37
N ARG A 94 44.59 -11.92 -43.53
CA ARG A 94 44.46 -12.01 -42.07
C ARG A 94 43.48 -10.97 -41.54
N GLU A 95 43.61 -9.71 -41.96
CA GLU A 95 42.68 -8.63 -41.60
C GLU A 95 41.25 -8.98 -42.01
N SER A 96 41.05 -9.43 -43.26
CA SER A 96 39.73 -9.85 -43.75
C SER A 96 39.14 -10.98 -42.91
N PHE A 97 39.93 -11.97 -42.52
CA PHE A 97 39.49 -13.06 -41.64
C PHE A 97 39.03 -12.54 -40.27
N TYR A 98 39.81 -11.66 -39.64
CA TYR A 98 39.42 -11.08 -38.34
C TYR A 98 38.16 -10.24 -38.44
N VAL A 99 38.02 -9.40 -39.48
CA VAL A 99 36.80 -8.61 -39.69
C VAL A 99 35.57 -9.49 -39.89
N ILE A 100 35.70 -10.60 -40.63
CA ILE A 100 34.60 -11.56 -40.81
C ILE A 100 34.22 -12.21 -39.48
N LYS A 101 35.21 -12.66 -38.70
CA LYS A 101 34.98 -13.30 -37.39
C LYS A 101 34.37 -12.35 -36.37
N GLU A 102 34.83 -11.10 -36.35
CA GLU A 102 34.24 -10.05 -35.51
C GLU A 102 32.79 -9.77 -35.93
N ASN A 103 32.51 -9.68 -37.23
CA ASN A 103 31.13 -9.53 -37.72
C ASN A 103 30.22 -10.70 -37.33
N GLU A 104 30.71 -11.95 -37.42
CA GLU A 104 29.96 -13.13 -36.97
C GLU A 104 29.63 -13.07 -35.48
N CYS A 105 30.62 -12.68 -34.65
CA CYS A 105 30.44 -12.51 -33.21
C CYS A 105 29.41 -11.41 -32.90
N LEU A 106 29.52 -10.25 -33.56
CA LEU A 106 28.58 -9.14 -33.40
C LEU A 106 27.16 -9.53 -33.82
N LYS A 107 27.00 -10.29 -34.91
CA LYS A 107 25.68 -10.82 -35.32
C LYS A 107 25.08 -11.74 -34.25
N GLN A 108 25.88 -12.61 -33.66
CA GLN A 108 25.41 -13.47 -32.56
C GLN A 108 25.04 -12.65 -31.32
N GLN A 109 25.83 -11.64 -30.98
CA GLN A 109 25.55 -10.75 -29.86
C GLN A 109 24.25 -9.97 -30.06
N VAL A 110 24.03 -9.41 -31.26
CA VAL A 110 22.78 -8.73 -31.62
C VAL A 110 21.61 -9.69 -31.51
N HIS A 111 21.70 -10.88 -32.11
CA HIS A 111 20.64 -11.89 -32.05
C HIS A 111 20.27 -12.28 -30.61
N MET A 112 21.26 -12.48 -29.73
CA MET A 112 21.02 -12.77 -28.32
C MET A 112 20.35 -11.60 -27.59
N SER A 113 20.76 -10.36 -27.89
CA SER A 113 20.14 -9.17 -27.30
C SER A 113 18.70 -8.96 -27.76
N GLU A 114 18.40 -9.19 -29.04
CA GLU A 114 17.03 -9.17 -29.59
C GLU A 114 16.14 -10.20 -28.89
N LYS A 115 16.66 -11.43 -28.72
CA LYS A 115 15.93 -12.48 -27.99
C LYS A 115 15.65 -12.09 -26.54
N MET A 116 16.64 -11.57 -25.82
CA MET A 116 16.45 -11.09 -24.44
C MET A 116 15.43 -9.95 -24.35
N LEU A 117 15.43 -9.03 -25.33
CA LEU A 117 14.44 -7.95 -25.39
C LEU A 117 13.03 -8.49 -25.62
N GLU A 118 12.86 -9.48 -26.50
CA GLU A 118 11.57 -10.10 -26.74
C GLU A 118 11.05 -10.87 -25.51
N GLU A 119 11.93 -11.63 -24.84
CA GLU A 119 11.61 -12.30 -23.58
C GLU A 119 11.22 -11.29 -22.47
N ALA A 120 11.93 -10.16 -22.37
CA ALA A 120 11.58 -9.10 -21.43
C ALA A 120 10.22 -8.47 -21.76
N ARG A 121 9.95 -8.14 -23.04
CA ARG A 121 8.67 -7.58 -23.48
C ARG A 121 7.51 -8.51 -23.17
N THR A 122 7.63 -9.78 -23.53
CA THR A 122 6.58 -10.77 -23.26
C THR A 122 6.34 -10.98 -21.76
N LYS A 123 7.37 -10.88 -20.93
CA LYS A 123 7.23 -10.91 -19.46
C LYS A 123 6.46 -9.68 -18.95
N TYR A 124 6.83 -8.48 -19.38
CA TYR A 124 6.14 -7.24 -19.01
C TYR A 124 4.67 -7.25 -19.44
N ASP A 125 4.37 -7.71 -20.65
CA ASP A 125 2.98 -7.81 -21.13
C ASP A 125 2.14 -8.77 -20.28
N LYS A 126 2.72 -9.89 -19.83
CA LYS A 126 2.05 -10.82 -18.92
C LYS A 126 1.79 -10.18 -17.56
N GLU A 127 2.79 -9.51 -16.99
CA GLU A 127 2.66 -8.81 -15.72
C GLU A 127 1.61 -7.69 -15.80
N MET A 128 1.60 -6.92 -16.89
CA MET A 128 0.60 -5.89 -17.13
C MET A 128 -0.82 -6.44 -17.21
N LYS A 129 -1.03 -7.57 -17.91
CA LYS A 129 -2.34 -8.24 -17.98
C LYS A 129 -2.79 -8.73 -16.60
N VAL A 130 -1.88 -9.31 -15.80
CA VAL A 130 -2.19 -9.74 -14.42
C VAL A 130 -2.57 -8.54 -13.56
N MET A 131 -1.83 -7.43 -13.67
CA MET A 131 -2.12 -6.21 -12.91
C MET A 131 -3.45 -5.58 -13.32
N GLN A 132 -3.77 -5.52 -14.62
CA GLN A 132 -5.07 -5.06 -15.11
C GLN A 132 -6.23 -5.92 -14.60
N ALA A 133 -6.08 -7.25 -14.62
CA ALA A 133 -7.10 -8.15 -14.08
C ALA A 133 -7.31 -7.94 -12.57
N ARG A 134 -6.22 -7.76 -11.80
CA ARG A 134 -6.30 -7.45 -10.36
C ARG A 134 -6.97 -6.09 -10.10
N PHE A 135 -6.66 -5.08 -10.91
CA PHE A 135 -7.28 -3.76 -10.82
C PHE A 135 -8.79 -3.83 -11.05
N SER A 136 -9.23 -4.50 -12.12
CA SER A 136 -10.66 -4.69 -12.40
C SER A 136 -11.39 -5.41 -11.26
N VAL A 137 -10.79 -6.45 -10.67
CA VAL A 137 -11.37 -7.14 -9.50
C VAL A 137 -11.47 -6.22 -8.28
N MET A 138 -10.49 -5.34 -8.06
CA MET A 138 -10.54 -4.36 -6.96
C MET A 138 -11.61 -3.28 -7.20
N GLU A 139 -11.75 -2.78 -8.44
CA GLU A 139 -12.80 -1.83 -8.80
C GLU A 139 -14.19 -2.41 -8.56
N ASP A 140 -14.43 -3.67 -8.97
CA ASP A 140 -15.69 -4.36 -8.72
C ASP A 140 -15.98 -4.53 -7.24
N ARG A 141 -14.96 -4.87 -6.43
CA ARG A 141 -15.11 -4.97 -4.97
C ARG A 141 -15.44 -3.62 -4.35
N LEU A 142 -14.80 -2.56 -4.80
CA LEU A 142 -15.04 -1.20 -4.30
C LEU A 142 -16.46 -0.72 -4.65
N LEU A 143 -16.94 -1.02 -5.85
CA LEU A 143 -18.33 -0.75 -6.24
C LEU A 143 -19.33 -1.50 -5.36
N LYS A 144 -19.08 -2.79 -5.08
CA LYS A 144 -19.93 -3.60 -4.19
C LYS A 144 -19.93 -3.07 -2.75
N GLU A 145 -18.78 -2.70 -2.21
CA GLU A 145 -18.71 -2.11 -0.86
C GLU A 145 -19.42 -0.75 -0.79
N LYS A 146 -19.26 0.09 -1.82
CA LYS A 146 -19.99 1.37 -1.91
C LYS A 146 -21.51 1.15 -1.90
N GLN A 147 -21.99 0.14 -2.61
CA GLN A 147 -23.42 -0.20 -2.63
C GLN A 147 -23.90 -0.70 -1.25
N ARG A 148 -23.15 -1.60 -0.62
CA ARG A 148 -23.44 -2.09 0.74
C ARG A 148 -23.43 -0.98 1.79
N ALA A 149 -22.54 0.00 1.65
CA ALA A 149 -22.48 1.15 2.54
C ALA A 149 -23.75 2.01 2.44
N LYS A 150 -24.22 2.26 1.20
CA LYS A 150 -25.49 2.98 0.97
C LYS A 150 -26.69 2.23 1.52
N GLU A 151 -26.73 0.91 1.36
CA GLU A 151 -27.81 0.08 1.91
C GLU A 151 -27.85 0.14 3.43
N ARG A 152 -26.68 0.06 4.09
CA ARG A 152 -26.56 0.23 5.54
C ARG A 152 -26.97 1.63 6.00
N GLU A 153 -26.56 2.67 5.28
CA GLU A 153 -26.95 4.05 5.57
C GLU A 153 -28.48 4.22 5.50
N ALA A 154 -29.12 3.71 4.44
CA ALA A 154 -30.58 3.74 4.30
C ALA A 154 -31.31 2.90 5.36
N GLU A 155 -30.71 1.82 5.86
CA GLU A 155 -31.24 1.05 6.99
C GLU A 155 -31.14 1.83 8.31
N TYR A 156 -29.99 2.45 8.58
CA TYR A 156 -29.82 3.30 9.77
C TYR A 156 -30.74 4.51 9.75
N GLU A 157 -30.96 5.14 8.60
CA GLU A 157 -31.93 6.23 8.47
C GLU A 157 -33.35 5.77 8.81
N ARG A 158 -33.78 4.60 8.31
CA ARG A 158 -35.10 4.04 8.64
C ARG A 158 -35.25 3.74 10.13
N VAL A 159 -34.26 3.08 10.74
CA VAL A 159 -34.29 2.79 12.19
C VAL A 159 -34.34 4.08 13.00
N THR A 160 -33.61 5.11 12.58
CA THR A 160 -33.63 6.42 13.25
C THR A 160 -34.99 7.08 13.14
N GLN A 161 -35.62 7.06 11.95
CA GLN A 161 -36.97 7.57 11.74
C GLN A 161 -38.01 6.84 12.62
N ASP A 162 -37.95 5.52 12.67
CA ASP A 162 -38.84 4.69 13.50
C ASP A 162 -38.67 4.99 14.99
N LEU A 163 -37.43 5.18 15.45
CA LEU A 163 -37.14 5.57 16.83
C LEU A 163 -37.68 6.97 17.14
N CYS A 164 -37.47 7.94 16.26
CA CYS A 164 -38.01 9.29 16.41
C CYS A 164 -39.55 9.27 16.47
N HIS A 165 -40.19 8.47 15.62
CA HIS A 165 -41.65 8.32 15.64
C HIS A 165 -42.14 7.69 16.96
N SER A 166 -41.48 6.63 17.41
CA SER A 166 -41.82 5.95 18.66
C SER A 166 -41.66 6.87 19.88
N LEU A 167 -40.58 7.66 19.92
CA LEU A 167 -40.35 8.65 20.97
C LEU A 167 -41.42 9.75 20.97
N PHE A 168 -41.83 10.22 19.80
CA PHE A 168 -42.92 11.20 19.67
C PHE A 168 -44.25 10.64 20.20
N LEU A 169 -44.59 9.40 19.86
CA LEU A 169 -45.80 8.75 20.37
C LEU A 169 -45.74 8.58 21.89
N ALA A 170 -44.61 8.11 22.43
CA ALA A 170 -44.41 7.96 23.87
C ALA A 170 -44.51 9.30 24.61
N GLN A 171 -43.95 10.37 24.05
CA GLN A 171 -44.08 11.72 24.61
C GLN A 171 -45.55 12.15 24.67
N LYS A 172 -46.30 11.97 23.58
CA LYS A 172 -47.73 12.32 23.54
C LYS A 172 -48.55 11.52 24.56
N GLU A 173 -48.21 10.25 24.76
CA GLU A 173 -48.85 9.41 25.78
C GLU A 173 -48.53 9.91 27.20
N LEU A 174 -47.28 10.29 27.46
CA LEU A 174 -46.88 10.89 28.74
C LEU A 174 -47.59 12.22 29.02
N GLU A 175 -47.77 13.07 28.01
CA GLU A 175 -48.54 14.32 28.12
C GLU A 175 -50.01 14.02 28.49
N LEU A 176 -50.63 13.02 27.86
CA LEU A 176 -51.98 12.58 28.22
C LEU A 176 -52.08 12.08 29.67
N TYR A 177 -51.13 11.25 30.12
CA TYR A 177 -51.11 10.79 31.52
C TYR A 177 -50.87 11.94 32.50
N ALA A 178 -50.06 12.94 32.12
CA ALA A 178 -49.85 14.11 32.96
C ALA A 178 -51.15 14.91 33.17
N GLU A 179 -51.95 15.11 32.11
CA GLU A 179 -53.26 15.77 32.23
C GLU A 179 -54.25 14.95 33.05
N GLN A 180 -54.36 13.63 32.81
CA GLN A 180 -55.22 12.75 33.62
C GLN A 180 -54.84 12.76 35.11
N ASN A 181 -53.54 12.83 35.42
CA ASN A 181 -53.09 12.93 36.80
C ASN A 181 -53.46 14.27 37.45
N LYS A 182 -53.48 15.39 36.70
CA LYS A 182 -53.98 16.67 37.20
C LYS A 182 -55.47 16.59 37.52
N GLU A 183 -56.27 16.00 36.64
CA GLU A 183 -57.70 15.77 36.88
C GLU A 183 -57.93 14.92 38.13
N LEU A 184 -57.17 13.82 38.28
CA LEU A 184 -57.27 12.93 39.44
C LEU A 184 -56.86 13.64 40.74
N ALA A 185 -55.87 14.54 40.70
CA ALA A 185 -55.51 15.37 41.84
C ALA A 185 -56.66 16.32 42.23
N ALA A 186 -57.33 16.94 41.25
CA ALA A 186 -58.49 17.79 41.51
C ALA A 186 -59.67 17.01 42.13
N VAL A 187 -59.94 15.80 41.64
CA VAL A 187 -60.97 14.91 42.21
C VAL A 187 -60.61 14.50 43.65
N LYS A 188 -59.34 14.20 43.94
CA LYS A 188 -58.89 13.90 45.31
C LYS A 188 -59.11 15.08 46.25
N GLN A 189 -58.83 16.31 45.79
CA GLN A 189 -59.05 17.51 46.58
C GLN A 189 -60.56 17.70 46.86
N SER A 190 -61.40 17.59 45.83
CA SER A 190 -62.86 17.66 46.00
C SER A 190 -63.40 16.59 46.96
N LEU A 191 -62.88 15.37 46.88
CA LEU A 191 -63.23 14.31 47.81
C LEU A 191 -62.88 14.69 49.25
N GLU A 192 -61.71 15.28 49.49
CA GLU A 192 -61.31 15.69 50.83
C GLU A 192 -62.19 16.82 51.37
N ASP A 193 -62.54 17.79 50.53
CA ASP A 193 -63.49 18.86 50.89
C ASP A 193 -64.87 18.27 51.25
N THR A 194 -65.36 17.28 50.50
CA THR A 194 -66.64 16.62 50.81
C THR A 194 -66.59 15.83 52.13
N LYS A 195 -65.47 15.18 52.47
CA LYS A 195 -65.31 14.51 53.77
C LYS A 195 -65.34 15.51 54.92
N ILE A 196 -64.70 16.67 54.77
CA ILE A 196 -64.72 17.75 55.76
C ILE A 196 -66.17 18.23 55.95
N ASN A 197 -66.88 18.50 54.87
CA ASN A 197 -68.29 18.93 54.92
C ASN A 197 -69.20 17.89 55.56
N LEU A 198 -68.99 16.60 55.26
CA LEU A 198 -69.74 15.50 55.87
C LEU A 198 -69.48 15.38 57.38
N SER A 199 -68.24 15.59 57.81
CA SER A 199 -67.88 15.64 59.23
C SER A 199 -68.60 16.79 59.96
N ILE A 200 -68.61 17.98 59.35
CA ILE A 200 -69.33 19.15 59.89
C ILE A 200 -70.83 18.84 60.00
N ALA A 201 -71.45 18.36 58.91
CA ALA A 201 -72.87 18.03 58.89
C ALA A 201 -73.22 16.95 59.93
N LYS A 202 -72.36 15.95 60.13
CA LYS A 202 -72.54 14.91 61.16
C LYS A 202 -72.50 15.51 62.56
N ASN A 203 -71.58 16.43 62.84
CA ASN A 203 -71.50 17.12 64.13
C ASN A 203 -72.73 17.99 64.38
N GLU A 204 -73.19 18.74 63.36
CA GLU A 204 -74.43 19.52 63.44
C GLU A 204 -75.64 18.63 63.71
N CYS A 205 -75.77 17.50 63.00
CA CYS A 205 -76.84 16.53 63.24
C CYS A 205 -76.81 15.99 64.68
N SER A 206 -75.62 15.68 65.20
CA SER A 206 -75.46 15.24 66.60
C SER A 206 -75.92 16.31 67.59
N LEU A 207 -75.57 17.58 67.36
CA LEU A 207 -76.02 18.70 68.19
C LEU A 207 -77.54 18.83 68.16
N TRP A 208 -78.15 18.74 66.98
CA TRP A 208 -79.62 18.77 66.84
C TRP A 208 -80.29 17.61 67.56
N GLN A 209 -79.72 16.40 67.49
CA GLN A 209 -80.22 15.26 68.26
C GLN A 209 -80.18 15.52 69.77
N ASP A 210 -79.11 16.13 70.29
CA ASP A 210 -79.01 16.46 71.71
C ASP A 210 -80.00 17.56 72.13
N VAL A 211 -80.20 18.57 71.29
CA VAL A 211 -81.23 19.61 71.51
C VAL A 211 -82.62 18.98 71.54
N LEU A 212 -82.92 18.08 70.61
CA LEU A 212 -84.20 17.36 70.57
C LEU A 212 -84.38 16.48 71.80
N ARG A 213 -83.37 15.70 72.22
CA ARG A 213 -83.44 14.90 73.46
C ARG A 213 -83.66 15.75 74.70
N ARG A 214 -82.99 16.91 74.82
CA ARG A 214 -83.21 17.83 75.95
C ARG A 214 -84.61 18.44 75.92
N ARG A 215 -85.13 18.76 74.74
CA ARG A 215 -86.51 19.23 74.56
C ARG A 215 -87.52 18.15 74.95
N GLU A 216 -87.31 16.91 74.53
CA GLU A 216 -88.14 15.76 74.93
C GLU A 216 -88.13 15.56 76.45
N MET A 217 -86.95 15.63 77.08
CA MET A 217 -86.82 15.55 78.54
C MET A 217 -87.49 16.72 79.27
N PHE A 218 -87.38 17.95 78.74
CA PHE A 218 -88.08 19.11 79.28
C PHE A 218 -89.61 18.95 79.17
N LEU A 219 -90.12 18.50 78.01
CA LEU A 219 -91.54 18.19 77.82
C LEU A 219 -92.02 17.06 78.73
N LEU A 220 -91.17 16.07 79.03
CA LEU A 220 -91.48 15.01 80.00
C LEU A 220 -91.55 15.56 81.43
N LEU A 221 -90.64 16.45 81.83
CA LEU A 221 -90.66 17.11 83.14
C LEU A 221 -91.85 18.07 83.29
N GLU A 222 -92.19 18.83 82.24
CA GLU A 222 -93.43 19.64 82.19
C GLU A 222 -94.66 18.74 82.31
N ARG A 223 -94.65 17.58 81.65
CA ARG A 223 -95.73 16.60 81.76
C ARG A 223 -95.80 15.98 83.16
N GLU A 224 -94.68 15.67 83.80
CA GLU A 224 -94.64 15.14 85.17
C GLU A 224 -95.08 16.18 86.20
N THR A 225 -94.69 17.44 86.05
CA THR A 225 -95.19 18.55 86.88
C THR A 225 -96.67 18.82 86.63
N PHE A 226 -97.13 18.75 85.37
CA PHE A 226 -98.56 18.81 85.03
C PHE A 226 -99.34 17.63 85.62
N VAL A 227 -98.81 16.40 85.56
CA VAL A 227 -99.42 15.20 86.15
C VAL A 227 -99.38 15.27 87.69
N GLY A 228 -98.33 15.83 88.30
CA GLY A 228 -98.28 16.11 89.74
C GLY A 228 -99.36 17.11 90.19
N LEU A 229 -99.51 18.21 89.45
CA LEU A 229 -100.61 19.18 89.63
C LEU A 229 -101.98 18.54 89.38
N GLN A 230 -102.09 17.60 88.45
CA GLN A 230 -103.32 16.87 88.16
C GLN A 230 -103.65 15.83 89.25
N CYS A 231 -102.64 15.22 89.87
CA CYS A 231 -102.78 14.28 91.00
C CYS A 231 -103.23 14.97 92.29
N ASP A 232 -102.78 16.20 92.55
CA ASP A 232 -103.24 17.01 93.70
C ASP A 232 -104.72 17.44 93.58
N TRP A 233 -105.27 17.44 92.36
CA TRP A 233 -106.69 17.73 92.08
C TRP A 233 -107.56 16.48 91.88
N SER A 234 -107.00 15.29 92.13
CA SER A 234 -107.59 13.99 91.76
C SER A 234 -108.18 13.13 92.91
N PRO A 235 -108.91 13.71 93.90
CA PRO A 235 -109.99 12.93 94.54
C PRO A 235 -111.37 13.14 93.90
N MET A 236 -111.55 14.10 92.99
CA MET A 236 -112.90 14.54 92.57
C MET A 236 -113.26 14.34 91.09
N PHE A 237 -112.36 13.87 90.22
CA PHE A 237 -112.66 13.74 88.78
C PHE A 237 -112.53 12.32 88.20
N ASN A 238 -112.67 11.28 89.05
CA ASN A 238 -112.80 9.90 88.60
C ASN A 238 -114.26 9.46 88.44
N ARG A 239 -115.00 10.16 87.55
CA ARG A 239 -116.27 9.66 86.99
C ARG A 239 -116.44 10.18 85.56
N ARG A 240 -115.82 9.48 84.60
CA ARG A 240 -116.11 9.41 83.15
C ARG A 240 -114.81 9.53 82.34
N CYS A 241 -114.20 8.42 81.97
CA CYS A 241 -113.44 8.27 80.72
C CYS A 241 -113.10 6.79 80.47
N PHE A 242 -114.13 5.93 80.48
CA PHE A 242 -114.03 4.53 80.06
C PHE A 242 -114.24 4.38 78.54
N HIS A 243 -113.59 5.24 77.73
CA HIS A 243 -113.68 5.15 76.27
C HIS A 243 -112.38 5.40 75.49
N HIS A 244 -111.21 5.47 76.13
CA HIS A 244 -109.94 5.76 75.42
C HIS A 244 -108.93 4.60 75.38
N ILE A 245 -109.39 3.36 75.62
CA ILE A 245 -108.53 2.17 75.66
C ILE A 245 -108.26 1.60 74.24
N GLU A 246 -109.09 1.91 73.23
CA GLU A 246 -108.87 1.44 71.85
C GLU A 246 -107.83 2.26 71.05
N GLU A 247 -107.62 3.55 71.38
CA GLU A 247 -106.71 4.43 70.64
C GLU A 247 -105.24 4.27 71.08
N LYS A 248 -105.00 3.96 72.36
CA LYS A 248 -103.67 3.61 72.88
C LYS A 248 -103.15 2.28 72.35
N GLN A 249 -104.03 1.30 72.12
CA GLN A 249 -103.64 0.04 71.49
C GLN A 249 -103.31 0.23 70.00
N ARG A 250 -104.01 1.12 69.29
CA ARG A 250 -103.63 1.51 67.91
C ARG A 250 -102.29 2.25 67.84
N GLN A 251 -101.97 3.11 68.80
CA GLN A 251 -100.65 3.77 68.86
C GLN A 251 -99.50 2.80 69.15
N LEU A 252 -99.70 1.79 70.01
CA LEU A 252 -98.71 0.75 70.29
C LEU A 252 -98.43 -0.15 69.06
N VAL A 253 -99.48 -0.52 68.32
CA VAL A 253 -99.33 -1.26 67.05
C VAL A 253 -98.65 -0.39 65.99
N LYS A 254 -98.97 0.91 65.93
CA LYS A 254 -98.33 1.85 65.01
C LYS A 254 -96.85 2.08 65.32
N SER A 255 -96.48 2.25 66.59
CA SER A 255 -95.07 2.40 67.00
C SER A 255 -94.26 1.11 66.81
N GLY A 256 -94.89 -0.05 67.03
CA GLY A 256 -94.27 -1.35 66.75
C GLY A 256 -94.06 -1.60 65.25
N ALA A 257 -95.02 -1.17 64.42
CA ALA A 257 -94.90 -1.22 62.97
C ALA A 257 -93.82 -0.25 62.45
N GLU A 258 -93.74 0.97 62.99
CA GLU A 258 -92.69 1.94 62.64
C GLU A 258 -91.29 1.43 63.04
N GLN A 259 -91.11 0.88 64.25
CA GLN A 259 -89.85 0.27 64.66
C GLN A 259 -89.45 -0.95 63.80
N LEU A 260 -90.42 -1.76 63.37
CA LEU A 260 -90.17 -2.88 62.46
C LEU A 260 -89.73 -2.37 61.08
N VAL A 261 -90.39 -1.32 60.56
CA VAL A 261 -90.04 -0.69 59.28
C VAL A 261 -88.64 -0.07 59.35
N ASP A 262 -88.29 0.62 60.43
CA ASP A 262 -86.96 1.20 60.62
C ASP A 262 -85.88 0.11 60.71
N ARG A 263 -86.18 -1.02 61.37
CA ARG A 263 -85.28 -2.17 61.42
C ARG A 263 -85.09 -2.81 60.05
N MET A 264 -86.17 -2.98 59.30
CA MET A 264 -86.11 -3.48 57.92
C MET A 264 -85.34 -2.52 57.01
N ASN A 265 -85.50 -1.21 57.17
CA ASN A 265 -84.75 -0.20 56.43
C ASN A 265 -83.26 -0.20 56.79
N PHE A 266 -82.92 -0.37 58.07
CA PHE A 266 -81.53 -0.53 58.51
C PHE A 266 -80.89 -1.80 57.94
N GLU A 267 -81.60 -2.93 57.96
CA GLU A 267 -81.14 -4.18 57.36
C GLU A 267 -80.94 -4.03 55.84
N LEU A 268 -81.89 -3.39 55.14
CA LEU A 268 -81.76 -3.07 53.72
C LEU A 268 -80.54 -2.18 53.44
N SER A 269 -80.31 -1.15 54.25
CA SER A 269 -79.12 -0.29 54.15
C SER A 269 -77.83 -1.08 54.36
N MET A 270 -77.79 -2.02 55.30
CA MET A 270 -76.62 -2.89 55.49
C MET A 270 -76.42 -3.83 54.31
N TYR A 271 -77.49 -4.38 53.72
CA TYR A 271 -77.39 -5.22 52.52
C TYR A 271 -76.85 -4.42 51.34
N ASP A 272 -77.29 -3.17 51.15
CA ASP A 272 -76.77 -2.28 50.11
C ASP A 272 -75.29 -1.92 50.35
N GLU A 273 -74.89 -1.67 51.60
CA GLU A 273 -73.49 -1.41 51.96
C GLU A 273 -72.61 -2.64 51.70
N ILE A 274 -73.01 -3.83 52.15
CA ILE A 274 -72.31 -5.09 51.89
C ILE A 274 -72.20 -5.35 50.38
N LYS A 275 -73.28 -5.14 49.62
CA LYS A 275 -73.29 -5.28 48.16
C LYS A 275 -72.31 -4.32 47.50
N SER A 276 -72.24 -3.07 47.96
CA SER A 276 -71.31 -2.06 47.43
C SER A 276 -69.84 -2.44 47.69
N LEU A 277 -69.53 -2.94 48.90
CA LEU A 277 -68.20 -3.40 49.27
C LEU A 277 -67.77 -4.63 48.48
N LEU A 278 -68.69 -5.59 48.25
CA LEU A 278 -68.43 -6.76 47.43
C LEU A 278 -68.13 -6.38 45.97
N LEU A 279 -68.89 -5.43 45.39
CA LEU A 279 -68.64 -4.93 44.04
C LEU A 279 -67.31 -4.17 43.93
N SER A 280 -66.98 -3.35 44.92
CA SER A 280 -65.70 -2.64 44.99
C SER A 280 -64.52 -3.62 45.09
N ASN A 281 -64.63 -4.63 45.95
CA ASN A 281 -63.60 -5.66 46.09
C ASN A 281 -63.45 -6.50 44.81
N ALA A 282 -64.55 -6.84 44.13
CA ALA A 282 -64.51 -7.52 42.84
C ALA A 282 -63.80 -6.68 41.77
N LYS A 283 -64.07 -5.37 41.72
CA LYS A 283 -63.40 -4.43 40.80
C LYS A 283 -61.90 -4.38 41.07
N VAL A 284 -61.49 -4.19 42.32
CA VAL A 284 -60.06 -4.19 42.71
C VAL A 284 -59.39 -5.52 42.38
N SER A 285 -60.09 -6.65 42.61
CA SER A 285 -59.57 -7.98 42.25
C SER A 285 -59.35 -8.13 40.73
N MET A 286 -60.28 -7.63 39.92
CA MET A 286 -60.14 -7.65 38.45
C MET A 286 -59.00 -6.75 37.96
N GLU A 287 -58.88 -5.53 38.51
CA GLU A 287 -57.80 -4.60 38.19
C GLU A 287 -56.43 -5.19 38.56
N ASN A 288 -56.32 -5.80 39.74
CA ASN A 288 -55.10 -6.48 40.17
C ASN A 288 -54.73 -7.64 39.24
N ARG A 289 -55.70 -8.48 38.81
CA ARG A 289 -55.43 -9.54 37.83
C ARG A 289 -54.94 -9.00 36.49
N SER A 290 -55.54 -7.91 36.01
CA SER A 290 -55.12 -7.22 34.78
C SER A 290 -53.69 -6.68 34.90
N LEU A 291 -53.34 -6.04 36.02
CA LEU A 291 -52.00 -5.56 36.30
C LEU A 291 -50.98 -6.69 36.40
N SER A 292 -51.31 -7.79 37.10
CA SER A 292 -50.44 -8.97 37.17
C SER A 292 -50.20 -9.60 35.80
N ALA A 293 -51.23 -9.68 34.95
CA ALA A 293 -51.10 -10.18 33.58
C ALA A 293 -50.19 -9.28 32.73
N LYS A 294 -50.37 -7.95 32.79
CA LYS A 294 -49.50 -6.98 32.12
C LYS A 294 -48.06 -7.07 32.60
N HIS A 295 -47.84 -7.19 33.91
CA HIS A 295 -46.51 -7.34 34.48
C HIS A 295 -45.84 -8.64 34.02
N CYS A 296 -46.59 -9.74 33.97
CA CYS A 296 -46.09 -11.02 33.48
C CYS A 296 -45.69 -10.94 32.00
N ALA A 297 -46.54 -10.35 31.15
CA ALA A 297 -46.23 -10.14 29.73
C ALA A 297 -44.98 -9.26 29.53
N LYS A 298 -44.88 -8.15 30.27
CA LYS A 298 -43.71 -7.26 30.21
C LYS A 298 -42.44 -7.95 30.71
N SER A 299 -42.55 -8.77 31.76
CA SER A 299 -41.43 -9.58 32.24
C SER A 299 -40.95 -10.59 31.20
N GLN A 300 -41.86 -11.24 30.47
CA GLN A 300 -41.51 -12.16 29.39
C GLN A 300 -40.83 -11.44 28.22
N GLU A 301 -41.31 -10.24 27.87
CA GLU A 301 -40.70 -9.41 26.83
C GLU A 301 -39.28 -8.97 27.20
N LEU A 302 -39.07 -8.56 28.46
CA LEU A 302 -37.74 -8.21 28.96
C LEU A 302 -36.78 -9.42 28.95
N SER A 303 -37.25 -10.61 29.31
CA SER A 303 -36.45 -11.84 29.19
C SER A 303 -36.06 -12.10 27.74
N ARG A 304 -37.00 -11.97 26.79
CA ARG A 304 -36.71 -12.15 25.36
C ARG A 304 -35.70 -11.13 24.82
N LEU A 305 -35.83 -9.86 25.23
CA LEU A 305 -34.88 -8.80 24.85
C LEU A 305 -33.49 -9.04 25.46
N SER A 306 -33.42 -9.55 26.70
CA SER A 306 -32.17 -9.94 27.34
C SER A 306 -31.45 -11.04 26.57
N GLU A 307 -32.17 -12.09 26.17
CA GLU A 307 -31.61 -13.18 25.33
C GLU A 307 -31.10 -12.66 23.97
N GLN A 308 -31.84 -11.75 23.34
CA GLN A 308 -31.42 -11.10 22.10
C GLN A 308 -30.16 -10.25 22.30
N TYR A 309 -30.08 -9.50 23.39
CA TYR A 309 -28.91 -8.70 23.74
C TYR A 309 -27.67 -9.59 23.98
N GLU A 310 -27.82 -10.69 24.72
CA GLU A 310 -26.74 -11.65 24.93
C GLU A 310 -26.26 -12.28 23.61
N ALA A 311 -27.18 -12.65 22.72
CA ALA A 311 -26.83 -13.18 21.40
C ALA A 311 -26.04 -12.17 20.55
N VAL A 312 -26.47 -10.90 20.53
CA VAL A 312 -25.76 -9.82 19.83
C VAL A 312 -24.40 -9.55 20.46
N SER A 313 -24.31 -9.53 21.79
CA SER A 313 -23.06 -9.37 22.53
C SER A 313 -22.06 -10.48 22.19
N LEU A 314 -22.54 -11.72 22.08
CA LEU A 314 -21.72 -12.88 21.71
C LEU A 314 -21.24 -12.80 20.26
N MET A 315 -22.10 -12.38 19.32
CA MET A 315 -21.70 -12.12 17.93
C MET A 315 -20.66 -10.99 17.84
N PHE A 316 -20.82 -9.91 18.60
CA PHE A 316 -19.86 -8.82 18.62
C PHE A 316 -18.50 -9.28 19.18
N SER A 317 -18.52 -10.06 20.25
CA SER A 317 -17.31 -10.65 20.84
C SER A 317 -16.60 -11.64 19.90
N GLN A 318 -17.36 -12.36 19.07
CA GLN A 318 -16.79 -13.22 18.03
C GLN A 318 -16.18 -12.38 16.90
N TYR A 319 -16.89 -11.36 16.41
CA TYR A 319 -16.40 -10.45 15.39
C TYR A 319 -15.09 -9.76 15.81
N MET A 320 -15.01 -9.27 17.05
CA MET A 320 -13.79 -8.64 17.57
C MET A 320 -12.60 -9.61 17.56
N ARG A 321 -12.80 -10.87 17.97
CA ARG A 321 -11.77 -11.92 17.91
C ARG A 321 -11.32 -12.22 16.49
N ASP A 322 -12.25 -12.25 15.53
CA ASP A 322 -11.92 -12.50 14.12
C ASP A 322 -11.13 -11.34 13.50
N VAL A 323 -11.45 -10.10 13.88
CA VAL A 323 -10.69 -8.90 13.48
C VAL A 323 -9.27 -8.94 14.06
N GLU A 324 -9.12 -9.22 15.35
CA GLU A 324 -7.81 -9.36 16.01
C GLU A 324 -6.96 -10.44 15.35
N LYS A 325 -7.56 -11.60 15.05
CA LYS A 325 -6.89 -12.69 14.34
C LYS A 325 -6.43 -12.26 12.94
N THR A 326 -7.31 -11.63 12.16
CA THR A 326 -6.98 -11.16 10.81
C THR A 326 -5.86 -10.11 10.84
N GLN A 327 -5.85 -9.25 11.86
CA GLN A 327 -4.79 -8.27 12.06
C GLN A 327 -3.47 -8.94 12.45
N SER A 328 -3.49 -9.94 13.33
CA SER A 328 -2.30 -10.74 13.69
C SER A 328 -1.71 -11.44 12.47
N ASP A 329 -2.54 -12.16 11.70
CA ASP A 329 -2.13 -12.86 10.49
C ASP A 329 -1.51 -11.89 9.46
N ARG A 330 -2.06 -10.68 9.33
CA ARG A 330 -1.53 -9.64 8.44
C ARG A 330 -0.19 -9.09 8.94
N ILE A 331 0.01 -8.94 10.24
CA ILE A 331 1.29 -8.51 10.82
C ILE A 331 2.34 -9.60 10.60
N GLU A 332 2.01 -10.86 10.87
CA GLU A 332 2.89 -12.00 10.62
C GLU A 332 3.27 -12.13 9.15
N SER A 333 2.31 -11.96 8.22
CA SER A 333 2.62 -11.96 6.79
C SER A 333 3.59 -10.83 6.41
N LYS A 334 3.44 -9.63 6.99
CA LYS A 334 4.37 -8.52 6.76
C LYS A 334 5.76 -8.77 7.35
N THR A 335 5.87 -9.39 8.53
CA THR A 335 7.17 -9.72 9.12
C THR A 335 7.89 -10.79 8.31
N TRP A 336 7.17 -11.80 7.81
CA TRP A 336 7.71 -12.79 6.87
C TRP A 336 8.23 -12.16 5.58
N LEU A 337 7.46 -11.23 5.00
CA LEU A 337 7.87 -10.55 3.77
C LEU A 337 9.13 -9.70 4.01
N LYS A 338 9.19 -8.98 5.14
CA LYS A 338 10.38 -8.23 5.52
C LYS A 338 11.60 -9.13 5.74
N ALA A 339 11.43 -10.27 6.41
CA ALA A 339 12.52 -11.22 6.62
C ALA A 339 13.04 -11.78 5.28
N LEU A 340 12.15 -12.02 4.31
CA LEU A 340 12.53 -12.43 2.95
C LEU A 340 13.27 -11.32 2.20
N ASP A 341 12.82 -10.06 2.31
CA ASP A 341 13.49 -8.91 1.71
C ASP A 341 14.88 -8.71 2.32
N ASP A 342 15.01 -8.77 3.66
CA ASP A 342 16.27 -8.65 4.38
C ASP A 342 17.24 -9.78 3.98
N ALA A 343 16.76 -11.03 3.86
CA ALA A 343 17.56 -12.16 3.39
C ALA A 343 18.00 -11.98 1.92
N THR A 344 17.13 -11.45 1.07
CA THR A 344 17.42 -11.17 -0.34
C THR A 344 18.48 -10.08 -0.46
N ILE A 345 18.36 -9.00 0.31
CA ILE A 345 19.37 -7.93 0.37
C ILE A 345 20.70 -8.49 0.86
N GLY A 346 20.69 -9.29 1.93
CA GLY A 346 21.88 -9.95 2.46
C GLY A 346 22.57 -10.83 1.41
N TYR A 347 21.81 -11.62 0.66
CA TYR A 347 22.33 -12.43 -0.44
C TYR A 347 22.96 -11.58 -1.55
N VAL A 348 22.27 -10.51 -2.00
CA VAL A 348 22.77 -9.62 -3.06
C VAL A 348 24.04 -8.89 -2.64
N LEU A 349 24.10 -8.43 -1.39
CA LEU A 349 25.29 -7.79 -0.84
C LEU A 349 26.46 -8.79 -0.77
N HIS A 350 26.23 -10.00 -0.27
CA HIS A 350 27.26 -11.04 -0.23
C HIS A 350 27.77 -11.41 -1.63
N GLN A 351 26.87 -11.56 -2.60
CA GLN A 351 27.25 -11.80 -4.00
C GLN A 351 28.14 -10.66 -4.52
N ARG A 352 27.79 -9.41 -4.22
CA ARG A 352 28.57 -8.25 -4.63
C ARG A 352 29.94 -8.21 -3.95
N ASP A 353 30.03 -8.57 -2.68
CA ASP A 353 31.31 -8.69 -1.96
C ASP A 353 32.19 -9.79 -2.56
N CYS A 354 31.62 -10.94 -2.93
CA CYS A 354 32.33 -11.98 -3.67
C CYS A 354 32.85 -11.49 -5.02
N GLU A 355 32.04 -10.77 -5.80
CA GLU A 355 32.45 -10.20 -7.09
C GLU A 355 33.58 -9.17 -6.93
N VAL A 356 33.52 -8.33 -5.89
CA VAL A 356 34.57 -7.37 -5.56
C VAL A 356 35.85 -8.11 -5.16
N ALA A 357 35.76 -9.14 -4.32
CA ALA A 357 36.90 -9.96 -3.92
C ALA A 357 37.56 -10.65 -5.13
N ASP A 358 36.78 -11.20 -6.05
CA ASP A 358 37.29 -11.83 -7.28
C ASP A 358 37.97 -10.81 -8.21
N LYS A 359 37.41 -9.60 -8.34
CA LYS A 359 38.06 -8.52 -9.09
C LYS A 359 39.37 -8.12 -8.44
N LEU A 360 39.39 -7.90 -7.12
CA LEU A 360 40.62 -7.58 -6.39
C LEU A 360 41.68 -8.67 -6.55
N ARG A 361 41.29 -9.95 -6.54
CA ARG A 361 42.21 -11.08 -6.80
C ARG A 361 42.78 -11.03 -8.22
N LYS A 362 41.94 -10.82 -9.24
CA LYS A 362 42.40 -10.67 -10.63
C LYS A 362 43.37 -9.50 -10.80
N TRP A 363 43.11 -8.36 -10.16
CA TRP A 363 43.99 -7.20 -10.20
C TRP A 363 45.33 -7.46 -9.51
N LYS A 364 45.31 -8.18 -8.36
CA LYS A 364 46.52 -8.64 -7.68
C LYS A 364 47.36 -9.53 -8.59
N ASP A 365 46.75 -10.52 -9.24
CA ASP A 365 47.43 -11.44 -10.13
C ASP A 365 48.01 -10.70 -11.35
N GLY A 366 47.25 -9.77 -11.92
CA GLY A 366 47.73 -8.89 -13.01
C GLY A 366 48.91 -8.01 -12.61
N LEU A 367 48.90 -7.43 -11.40
CA LEU A 367 50.02 -6.66 -10.85
C LEU A 367 51.26 -7.54 -10.64
N LEU A 368 51.08 -8.76 -10.12
CA LEU A 368 52.19 -9.71 -9.97
C LEU A 368 52.79 -10.10 -11.32
N GLU A 369 51.97 -10.32 -12.33
CA GLU A 369 52.43 -10.67 -13.67
C GLU A 369 53.13 -9.49 -14.36
N ALA A 370 52.58 -8.27 -14.24
CA ALA A 370 53.23 -7.05 -14.70
C ALA A 370 54.60 -6.87 -14.02
N HIS A 371 54.70 -7.13 -12.72
CA HIS A 371 55.95 -7.08 -11.98
C HIS A 371 56.97 -8.12 -12.47
N LYS A 372 56.54 -9.36 -12.75
CA LYS A 372 57.40 -10.39 -13.36
C LYS A 372 57.89 -9.97 -14.74
N LEU A 373 57.01 -9.43 -15.59
CA LEU A 373 57.35 -8.90 -16.91
C LEU A 373 58.37 -7.76 -16.80
N LEU A 374 58.18 -6.83 -15.88
CA LEU A 374 59.08 -5.71 -15.67
C LEU A 374 60.47 -6.20 -15.20
N ARG A 375 60.50 -7.17 -14.29
CA ARG A 375 61.75 -7.85 -13.88
C ARG A 375 62.40 -8.61 -15.04
N ALA A 376 61.63 -9.29 -15.89
CA ALA A 376 62.13 -10.01 -17.05
C ALA A 376 62.68 -9.05 -18.11
N LEU A 377 62.02 -7.93 -18.37
CA LEU A 377 62.48 -6.87 -19.27
C LEU A 377 63.78 -6.24 -18.76
N LEU A 378 63.86 -5.91 -17.47
CA LEU A 378 65.09 -5.39 -16.86
C LEU A 378 66.26 -6.38 -16.97
N LYS A 379 66.01 -7.68 -16.81
CA LYS A 379 67.03 -8.74 -17.04
C LYS A 379 67.41 -8.90 -18.52
N ARG A 380 66.46 -8.71 -19.45
CA ARG A 380 66.70 -8.85 -20.90
C ARG A 380 67.42 -7.62 -21.48
N TYR A 381 67.31 -6.48 -20.82
CA TYR A 381 68.08 -5.26 -21.07
C TYR A 381 69.50 -5.31 -20.45
N GLU A 382 69.98 -6.48 -19.99
CA GLU A 382 71.41 -6.75 -19.74
C GLU A 382 72.23 -6.79 -21.05
N PRO A 383 72.24 -5.69 -21.82
CA PRO A 383 73.53 -5.07 -22.10
C PRO A 383 73.41 -3.56 -21.84
N PHE A 384 73.64 -3.14 -20.58
CA PHE A 384 73.81 -1.72 -20.30
C PHE A 384 75.16 -1.25 -20.84
N GLN A 385 75.16 -0.05 -21.42
CA GLN A 385 76.36 0.77 -21.52
C GLN A 385 76.90 0.99 -20.10
N LYS A 386 78.22 0.84 -19.91
CA LYS A 386 78.90 0.95 -18.60
C LYS A 386 78.43 2.21 -17.84
N GLY A 387 77.66 2.05 -16.77
CA GLY A 387 77.22 3.15 -15.90
C GLY A 387 75.90 2.91 -15.13
N ASP A 388 74.95 2.16 -15.71
CA ASP A 388 73.57 2.05 -15.17
C ASP A 388 73.33 0.81 -14.28
N GLU A 389 74.32 -0.06 -14.08
CA GLU A 389 74.19 -1.33 -13.34
C GLU A 389 73.73 -1.14 -11.89
N VAL A 390 74.18 -0.05 -11.24
CA VAL A 390 73.80 0.27 -9.85
C VAL A 390 72.35 0.71 -9.77
N PHE A 391 71.86 1.50 -10.73
CA PHE A 391 70.48 1.95 -10.80
C PHE A 391 69.53 0.78 -11.04
N VAL A 392 69.86 -0.08 -12.01
CA VAL A 392 69.05 -1.26 -12.36
C VAL A 392 69.01 -2.25 -11.19
N SER A 393 70.15 -2.48 -10.53
CA SER A 393 70.22 -3.32 -9.33
C SER A 393 69.36 -2.74 -8.19
N ARG A 394 69.39 -1.42 -7.98
CA ARG A 394 68.56 -0.73 -6.98
C ARG A 394 67.07 -0.81 -7.29
N VAL A 395 66.68 -0.70 -8.56
CA VAL A 395 65.29 -0.85 -9.02
C VAL A 395 64.82 -2.30 -8.81
N ILE A 396 65.63 -3.29 -9.16
CA ILE A 396 65.33 -4.71 -8.90
C ILE A 396 65.23 -4.97 -7.39
N GLU A 397 66.10 -4.39 -6.58
CA GLU A 397 66.09 -4.51 -5.12
C GLU A 397 64.83 -3.86 -4.52
N CYS A 398 64.45 -2.66 -4.95
CA CYS A 398 63.19 -1.98 -4.56
C CYS A 398 61.94 -2.78 -4.99
N LEU A 399 61.94 -3.34 -6.19
CA LEU A 399 60.87 -4.22 -6.66
C LEU A 399 60.79 -5.49 -5.81
N SER A 400 61.93 -6.05 -5.43
CA SER A 400 62.03 -7.26 -4.60
C SER A 400 61.71 -7.03 -3.13
N SER A 401 61.81 -5.80 -2.63
CA SER A 401 61.47 -5.41 -1.27
C SER A 401 60.03 -4.92 -1.10
N ALA A 402 59.28 -4.78 -2.20
CA ALA A 402 57.93 -4.26 -2.17
C ALA A 402 56.95 -5.20 -1.40
N PRO A 403 56.14 -4.66 -0.48
CA PRO A 403 55.34 -5.46 0.46
C PRO A 403 54.29 -6.34 -0.19
N HIS A 404 53.73 -5.94 -1.35
CA HIS A 404 52.75 -6.72 -2.13
C HIS A 404 53.33 -8.00 -2.76
N VAL A 405 54.66 -8.16 -2.76
CA VAL A 405 55.37 -9.35 -3.22
C VAL A 405 55.73 -10.29 -2.06
N LYS A 406 55.88 -9.76 -0.84
CA LYS A 406 56.37 -10.52 0.33
C LYS A 406 55.26 -11.02 1.25
N GLU A 407 54.13 -10.33 1.34
CA GLU A 407 53.06 -10.72 2.26
C GLU A 407 51.76 -11.04 1.50
N PRO A 408 51.12 -12.19 1.78
CA PRO A 408 49.77 -12.43 1.32
C PRO A 408 48.84 -11.49 2.10
N VAL A 409 48.45 -10.37 1.49
CA VAL A 409 47.34 -9.57 2.00
C VAL A 409 46.12 -10.47 2.02
N ASN A 410 45.74 -10.92 3.21
CA ASN A 410 44.52 -11.68 3.44
C ASN A 410 43.34 -10.75 3.21
N VAL A 411 42.81 -10.76 1.99
CA VAL A 411 41.50 -10.16 1.69
C VAL A 411 40.43 -11.14 2.19
N TRP A 412 40.35 -11.29 3.50
CA TRP A 412 39.16 -11.84 4.14
C TRP A 412 38.32 -10.63 4.53
N LEU A 413 37.29 -10.36 3.73
CA LEU A 413 36.13 -9.61 4.21
C LEU A 413 35.31 -10.60 5.06
N PRO A 414 34.92 -10.25 6.30
CA PRO A 414 34.04 -11.09 7.11
C PRO A 414 32.68 -11.32 6.45
#